data_AF-A0A5E4LS47-F1
#
_entry.id   AF-A0A5E4LS47-F1
#
_cell.length_a   1.000
_cell.length_b   1.000
_cell.length_c   1.000
_cell.angle_alpha   90.00
_cell.angle_beta   90.00
_cell.angle_gamma   90.00
#
_symmetry.space_group_name_H-M   'P 1'
#
loop_
_entity.id
_entity.type
_entity.pdbx_description
1 polymer ?
#
loop_
_entity_poly.entity_id
_entity_poly.type
_entity_poly.pdbx_seq_one_letter_code
_entity_poly.pdbx_strand_id
1 'polypeptide(L)'
;MPLYSDITGTSIGAIDMYEGGLRAAIDGQTYMIPLDYVESITQERDLALGKAQVKMVAYEVMGLKHEFRFIMSGVQLSGLKKACGKG
;
A
#
# COMPACT_ATOMS: atom_id res chain seq x y z
N MET A 1 -3.08 -0.09 33.15
CA MET A 1 -1.79 -0.41 32.52
C MET A 1 -1.38 0.79 31.69
N PRO A 2 -0.15 1.33 31.81
CA PRO A 2 0.23 2.42 30.94
C PRO A 2 0.37 1.84 29.52
N LEU A 3 -0.43 2.39 28.59
CA LEU A 3 -0.30 2.14 27.17
C LEU A 3 1.02 2.77 26.71
N TYR A 4 1.98 1.94 26.31
CA TYR A 4 3.16 2.43 25.62
C TYR A 4 2.77 2.76 24.18
N SER A 5 2.96 4.01 23.77
CA SER A 5 3.01 4.35 22.34
C SER A 5 4.40 4.00 21.86
N ASP A 6 4.51 3.09 20.88
CA ASP A 6 5.74 2.89 20.14
C ASP A 6 6.05 4.17 19.34
N ILE A 7 7.00 4.96 19.84
CA ILE A 7 7.50 6.20 19.20
C ILE A 7 8.63 5.87 18.21
N THR A 8 8.59 4.70 17.56
CA THR A 8 9.44 4.34 16.43
C THR A 8 8.68 3.74 15.24
N GLY A 9 7.39 3.45 15.41
CA GLY A 9 6.52 2.98 14.35
C GLY A 9 5.93 4.13 13.54
N THR A 10 6.70 4.75 12.65
CA THR A 10 6.10 5.51 11.55
C THR A 10 5.49 4.51 10.57
N SER A 11 4.27 4.04 10.86
CA SER A 11 3.45 3.34 9.89
C SER A 11 3.03 4.33 8.81
N ILE A 12 3.91 4.57 7.83
CA ILE A 12 3.53 5.22 6.57
C ILE A 12 2.79 4.15 5.75
N GLY A 13 1.46 4.11 5.89
CA GLY A 13 0.59 3.24 5.11
C GLY A 13 0.67 1.76 5.52
N ALA A 14 -0.13 1.34 6.51
CA ALA A 14 -0.45 -0.08 6.63
C ALA A 14 -1.39 -0.43 5.46
N ILE A 15 -0.98 -1.36 4.59
CA ILE A 15 -1.86 -1.99 3.61
C ILE A 15 -2.24 -3.38 4.15
N ASP A 16 -3.49 -3.54 4.53
CA ASP A 16 -4.06 -4.86 4.79
C ASP A 16 -4.71 -5.38 3.51
N MET A 17 -4.34 -6.59 3.08
CA MET A 17 -5.00 -7.26 1.95
C MET A 17 -6.15 -8.14 2.49
N TYR A 18 -7.31 -8.09 1.83
CA TYR A 18 -8.47 -8.95 2.10
C TYR A 18 -8.99 -9.56 0.80
N GLU A 19 -9.85 -10.58 0.88
CA GLU A 19 -10.35 -11.33 -0.29
C GLU A 19 -11.00 -10.45 -1.39
N GLY A 20 -11.43 -9.24 -1.06
CA GLY A 20 -12.09 -8.31 -2.00
C GLY A 20 -11.34 -7.02 -2.29
N GLY A 21 -10.11 -6.80 -1.79
CA GLY A 21 -9.48 -5.48 -1.90
C GLY A 21 -8.28 -5.24 -1.00
N LEU A 22 -7.87 -3.97 -0.97
CA LEU A 22 -6.79 -3.43 -0.15
C LEU A 22 -7.36 -2.40 0.82
N ARG A 23 -6.84 -2.37 2.04
CA ARG A 23 -7.16 -1.35 3.04
C ARG A 23 -5.90 -0.55 3.27
N ALA A 24 -5.87 0.71 2.86
CA ALA A 24 -4.73 1.59 3.08
C ALA A 24 -5.05 2.65 4.15
N ALA A 25 -4.30 2.65 5.25
CA ALA A 25 -4.41 3.70 6.27
C ALA A 25 -3.36 4.79 6.03
N ILE A 26 -3.76 5.96 5.52
CA ILE A 26 -2.87 7.06 5.10
C ILE A 26 -3.38 8.37 5.70
N ASP A 27 -2.50 9.13 6.36
CA ASP A 27 -2.80 10.44 6.96
C ASP A 27 -4.04 10.45 7.88
N GLY A 28 -4.23 9.37 8.64
CA GLY A 28 -5.38 9.21 9.55
C GLY A 28 -6.70 8.83 8.86
N GLN A 29 -6.69 8.65 7.53
CA GLN A 29 -7.83 8.17 6.75
C GLN A 29 -7.62 6.71 6.34
N THR A 30 -8.71 5.95 6.28
CA THR A 30 -8.71 4.57 5.80
C THR A 30 -9.39 4.53 4.43
N TYR A 31 -8.66 4.04 3.44
CA TYR A 31 -9.15 3.81 2.08
C TYR A 31 -9.39 2.31 1.88
N MET A 32 -10.57 1.98 1.36
CA MET A 32 -10.89 0.64 0.89
C MET A 32 -10.79 0.66 -0.64
N ILE A 33 -9.79 -0.03 -1.18
CA ILE A 33 -9.43 0.03 -2.60
C ILE A 33 -9.68 -1.36 -3.20
N PRO A 34 -10.73 -1.53 -4.01
CA PRO A 34 -10.94 -2.75 -4.79
C PRO A 34 -9.72 -3.05 -5.68
N LEU A 35 -9.38 -4.34 -5.85
CA LEU A 35 -8.18 -4.74 -6.62
C LEU A 35 -8.26 -4.33 -8.10
N ASP A 36 -9.46 -4.35 -8.66
CA ASP A 36 -9.78 -3.92 -10.01
C ASP A 36 -9.60 -2.40 -10.21
N TYR A 37 -9.64 -1.62 -9.13
CA TYR A 37 -9.43 -0.17 -9.20
C TYR A 37 -7.94 0.17 -9.23
N VAL A 38 -7.05 -0.79 -8.92
CA VAL A 38 -5.61 -0.61 -9.00
C VAL A 38 -5.17 -0.68 -10.46
N GLU A 39 -4.76 0.47 -10.99
CA GLU A 39 -4.25 0.58 -12.34
C GLU A 39 -2.83 0.02 -12.43
N SER A 40 -1.94 0.51 -11.56
CA SER A 40 -0.51 0.20 -11.63
C SER A 40 0.16 0.15 -10.26
N ILE A 41 1.21 -0.68 -10.17
CA ILE A 41 2.09 -0.81 -9.00
C ILE A 41 3.53 -0.72 -9.50
N THR A 42 4.19 0.40 -9.19
CA THR A 42 5.53 0.72 -9.69
C THR A 42 6.50 0.85 -8.53
N GLN A 43 7.67 0.20 -8.65
CA GLN A 43 8.77 0.44 -7.73
C GLN A 43 9.48 1.74 -8.14
N GLU A 44 9.45 2.76 -7.28
CA GLU A 44 10.08 4.06 -7.56
C GLU A 44 11.57 4.04 -7.23
N ARG A 45 11.97 3.36 -6.14
CA ARG A 45 13.37 3.21 -5.74
C ARG A 45 13.58 2.04 -4.80
N ASP A 46 14.77 1.47 -4.83
CA ASP A 46 15.26 0.57 -3.79
C ASP A 46 15.63 1.33 -2.52
N LEU A 47 15.39 0.70 -1.37
CA LEU A 47 15.75 1.18 -0.05
C LEU A 47 16.65 0.14 0.63
N ALA A 48 17.29 0.54 1.72
CA ALA A 48 18.11 -0.38 2.52
C ALA A 48 17.29 -1.56 3.05
N LEU A 49 17.99 -2.66 3.38
CA LEU A 49 17.41 -3.86 4.01
C LEU A 49 16.37 -4.59 3.14
N GLY A 50 16.53 -4.57 1.81
CA GLY A 50 15.65 -5.29 0.89
C GLY A 50 14.22 -4.72 0.83
N LYS A 51 14.06 -3.45 1.20
CA LYS A 51 12.82 -2.71 1.07
C LYS A 51 12.84 -1.91 -0.23
N ALA A 52 11.67 -1.57 -0.73
CA ALA A 52 11.48 -0.71 -1.88
C ALA A 52 10.39 0.33 -1.56
N GLN A 53 10.56 1.53 -2.10
CA GLN A 53 9.47 2.48 -2.19
C GLN A 53 8.62 2.14 -3.40
N VAL A 54 7.33 1.95 -3.18
CA VAL A 54 6.37 1.50 -4.17
C VAL A 54 5.26 2.53 -4.29
N LYS A 55 4.98 2.95 -5.52
CA LYS A 55 3.84 3.77 -5.88
C LYS A 55 2.72 2.88 -6.43
N MET A 56 1.54 3.01 -5.84
CA MET A 56 0.31 2.39 -6.31
C MET A 56 -0.62 3.49 -6.83
N VAL A 57 -1.16 3.29 -8.02
CA VAL A 57 -2.16 4.18 -8.61
C VAL A 57 -3.49 3.45 -8.68
N ALA A 58 -4.54 4.08 -8.16
CA ALA A 58 -5.90 3.58 -8.25
C ALA A 58 -6.85 4.66 -8.78
N TYR A 59 -7.92 4.23 -9.45
CA TYR A 59 -9.00 5.10 -9.92
C TYR A 59 -10.30 4.77 -9.20
N GLU A 60 -10.97 5.81 -8.69
CA GLU A 60 -12.34 5.67 -8.22
C GLU A 60 -13.32 5.58 -9.39
N VAL A 61 -14.57 5.17 -9.11
CA VAL A 61 -15.66 5.04 -10.10
C VAL A 61 -15.87 6.33 -10.90
N MET A 62 -15.67 7.49 -10.28
CA MET A 62 -15.84 8.80 -10.93
C MET A 62 -14.62 9.22 -11.76
N GLY A 63 -13.60 8.36 -11.91
CA GLY A 63 -12.37 8.65 -12.64
C GLY A 63 -11.35 9.46 -11.85
N LEU A 64 -11.58 9.68 -10.55
CA LEU A 64 -10.63 10.37 -9.69
C LEU A 64 -9.40 9.48 -9.46
N LYS A 65 -8.22 10.02 -9.74
CA LYS A 65 -6.94 9.32 -9.58
C LYS A 65 -6.40 9.50 -8.18
N HIS A 66 -6.06 8.39 -7.52
CA HIS A 66 -5.36 8.37 -6.25
C HIS A 66 -3.98 7.76 -6.41
N GLU A 67 -2.97 8.43 -5.86
CA GLU A 67 -1.60 7.95 -5.84
C GLU A 67 -1.17 7.70 -4.40
N PHE A 68 -0.81 6.45 -4.12
CA PHE A 68 -0.40 6.02 -2.80
C PHE A 68 1.06 5.58 -2.84
N ARG A 69 1.85 5.96 -1.83
CA ARG A 69 3.25 5.58 -1.70
C ARG A 69 3.48 4.82 -0.42
N PHE A 70 4.17 3.69 -0.55
CA PHE A 70 4.40 2.76 0.55
C PHE A 70 5.85 2.29 0.55
N ILE A 71 6.33 1.88 1.72
CA ILE A 71 7.61 1.20 1.87
C ILE A 71 7.29 -0.26 2.20
N MET A 72 7.71 -1.18 1.34
CA MET A 72 7.46 -2.61 1.53
C MET A 72 8.66 -3.47 1.12
N SER A 73 8.75 -4.69 1.62
CA SER A 73 9.77 -5.64 1.21
C SER A 73 9.50 -6.17 -0.22
N GLY A 74 10.53 -6.70 -0.89
CA GLY A 74 10.36 -7.32 -2.20
C GLY A 74 9.32 -8.47 -2.20
N VAL A 75 9.25 -9.24 -1.10
CA VAL A 75 8.25 -10.31 -0.94
C VAL A 75 6.83 -9.74 -0.87
N GLN A 76 6.64 -8.65 -0.12
CA GLN A 76 5.34 -7.97 -0.03
C GLN A 76 4.94 -7.36 -1.37
N LEU A 77 5.87 -6.73 -2.10
CA LEU A 77 5.63 -6.19 -3.43
C LEU A 77 5.21 -7.28 -4.42
N SER A 78 5.90 -8.42 -4.40
CA SER A 78 5.54 -9.57 -5.26
C SER A 78 4.14 -10.11 -4.92
N GLY A 79 3.79 -10.18 -3.63
CA GLY A 79 2.45 -10.57 -3.19
C GLY A 79 1.36 -9.61 -3.67
N LEU A 80 1.61 -8.30 -3.53
CA LEU A 80 0.68 -7.25 -3.95
C LEU A 80 0.46 -7.27 -5.48
N LYS A 81 1.54 -7.34 -6.27
CA LYS A 81 1.43 -7.44 -7.73
C LYS A 81 0.63 -8.66 -8.17
N LYS A 82 0.86 -9.80 -7.52
CA LYS A 82 0.13 -11.04 -7.82
C LYS A 82 -1.36 -10.91 -7.47
N ALA A 83 -1.69 -10.30 -6.33
CA ALA A 83 -3.08 -10.07 -5.92
C ALA A 83 -3.83 -9.15 -6.91
N CYS A 84 -3.17 -8.09 -7.40
CA CYS A 84 -3.77 -7.17 -8.37
C CYS A 84 -3.70 -7.66 -9.83
N GLY A 85 -3.11 -8.84 -10.10
CA GLY A 85 -2.89 -9.32 -11.46
C GLY A 85 -1.92 -8.45 -12.29
N LYS A 86 -1.03 -7.70 -11.64
CA LYS A 86 -0.07 -6.75 -12.23
C LYS A 86 1.37 -7.30 -12.22
N GLY A 87 1.50 -8.60 -12.45
CA GLY A 87 2.78 -9.33 -12.49
C GLY A 87 3.65 -8.95 -13.68
#